data_AF-A0A2V8K6W5-F1
#
_entry.id   AF-A0A2V8K6W5-F1
#
_cell.length_a   1.000
_cell.length_b   1.000
_cell.length_c   1.000
_cell.angle_alpha   90.00
_cell.angle_beta   90.00
_cell.angle_gamma   90.00
#
_symmetry.space_group_name_H-M   'P 1'
#
loop_
_entity.id
_entity.type
_entity.pdbx_description
1 polymer ?
#
loop_
_entity_poly.entity_id
_entity_poly.type
_entity_poly.pdbx_seq_one_letter_code
_entity_poly.pdbx_strand_id
1 'polypeptide(L)'
;MHMTKLDVKKMENVMDSAMVLKALERERSLLEEFIGLSEDQLIFMEDRNIDVMSLFERRADLMIELTAIEATLDTWIIQIRTDPSVTPEMMRELRAVSDEIVSMANHIVDIDEQTHAHLDMLKERAQNKLQEIERRA
;
A
#
# COMPACT_ATOMS: atom_id res chain seq x y z
N MET A 1 0.63 -18.08 54.82
CA MET A 1 -0.46 -17.51 53.99
C MET A 1 0.20 -16.63 52.95
N HIS A 2 0.35 -17.16 51.73
CA HIS A 2 1.12 -16.54 50.65
C HIS A 2 0.34 -15.40 49.98
N MET A 3 0.94 -14.23 49.92
CA MET A 3 0.57 -13.17 48.98
C MET A 3 1.80 -12.71 48.23
N THR A 4 1.95 -13.20 47.00
CA THR A 4 2.76 -12.54 45.96
C THR A 4 1.98 -12.65 44.64
N LYS A 5 0.97 -11.79 44.52
CA LYS A 5 0.26 -11.47 43.26
C LYS A 5 1.03 -10.43 42.43
N LEU A 6 2.35 -10.54 42.36
CA LEU A 6 3.21 -9.49 41.79
C LEU A 6 4.08 -9.94 40.62
N ASP A 7 3.74 -11.07 39.99
CA ASP A 7 4.40 -11.57 38.77
C ASP A 7 3.41 -11.80 37.60
N VAL A 8 2.33 -11.01 37.53
CA VAL A 8 1.36 -11.10 36.40
C VAL A 8 1.34 -9.81 35.57
N LYS A 9 2.14 -8.79 35.91
CA LYS A 9 2.03 -7.45 35.30
C LYS A 9 3.28 -6.91 34.61
N LYS A 10 4.19 -7.79 34.17
CA LYS A 10 5.40 -7.42 33.40
C LYS A 10 5.57 -8.21 32.10
N MET A 11 4.46 -8.68 31.53
CA MET A 11 4.36 -8.97 30.09
C MET A 11 3.69 -7.77 29.40
N GLU A 12 4.21 -6.57 29.63
CA GLU A 12 4.04 -5.52 28.62
C GLU A 12 4.98 -5.92 27.48
N ASN A 13 4.37 -6.31 26.36
CA ASN A 13 5.02 -6.58 25.08
C ASN A 13 6.04 -5.47 24.79
N VAL A 14 7.31 -5.71 25.11
CA VAL A 14 8.43 -4.97 24.54
C VAL A 14 8.48 -5.43 23.09
N MET A 15 7.81 -4.69 22.22
CA MET A 15 7.84 -4.97 20.79
C MET A 15 9.24 -4.63 20.29
N ASP A 16 9.96 -5.66 19.87
CA ASP A 16 11.33 -5.57 19.39
C ASP A 16 11.36 -4.65 18.16
N SER A 17 12.18 -3.59 18.17
CA SER A 17 12.31 -2.67 17.04
C SER A 17 12.73 -3.38 15.75
N ALA A 18 13.35 -4.56 15.84
CA ALA A 18 13.62 -5.43 14.70
C ALA A 18 12.34 -5.98 14.03
N MET A 19 11.24 -6.11 14.77
CA MET A 19 9.93 -6.49 14.21
C MET A 19 9.31 -5.34 13.41
N VAL A 20 9.50 -4.09 13.84
CA VAL A 20 9.03 -2.91 13.10
C VAL A 20 9.79 -2.79 11.78
N LEU A 21 11.11 -2.95 11.80
CA LEU A 21 11.91 -2.91 10.57
C LEU A 21 11.49 -4.00 9.58
N LYS A 22 11.25 -5.24 10.07
CA LYS A 22 10.75 -6.34 9.22
C LYS A 22 9.36 -6.06 8.64
N ALA A 23 8.49 -5.39 9.38
CA ALA A 23 7.17 -5.02 8.89
C ALA A 23 7.28 -3.99 7.75
N LEU A 24 8.16 -2.99 7.93
CA LEU A 24 8.42 -1.96 6.92
C LEU A 24 9.11 -2.54 5.67
N GLU A 25 10.07 -3.45 5.82
CA GLU A 25 10.70 -4.13 4.69
C GLU A 25 9.69 -4.97 3.90
N ARG A 26 8.76 -5.62 4.61
CA ARG A 26 7.66 -6.37 3.99
C ARG A 26 6.71 -5.44 3.23
N GLU A 27 6.34 -4.32 3.83
CA GLU A 27 5.51 -3.29 3.18
C GLU A 27 6.17 -2.78 1.89
N ARG A 28 7.48 -2.50 1.94
CA ARG A 28 8.24 -2.09 0.75
C ARG A 28 8.18 -3.13 -0.37
N SER A 29 8.39 -4.40 -0.07
CA SER A 29 8.30 -5.47 -1.09
C SER A 29 6.89 -5.62 -1.67
N LEU A 30 5.84 -5.44 -0.86
CA LEU A 30 4.46 -5.46 -1.35
C LEU A 30 4.18 -4.27 -2.28
N LEU A 31 4.71 -3.09 -1.97
CA LEU A 31 4.60 -1.91 -2.82
C LEU A 31 5.37 -2.08 -4.14
N GLU A 32 6.55 -2.71 -4.14
CA GLU A 32 7.26 -3.06 -5.38
C GLU A 32 6.43 -3.99 -6.27
N GLU A 33 5.81 -5.03 -5.70
CA GLU A 33 4.93 -5.93 -6.44
C GLU A 33 3.70 -5.20 -6.98
N PHE A 34 3.10 -4.32 -6.17
CA PHE A 34 1.96 -3.51 -6.57
C PHE A 34 2.29 -2.60 -7.75
N ILE A 35 3.43 -1.91 -7.71
CA ILE A 35 3.88 -1.03 -8.80
C ILE A 35 4.04 -1.82 -10.10
N GLY A 36 4.69 -2.98 -10.06
CA GLY A 36 4.86 -3.81 -11.25
C GLY A 36 3.53 -4.23 -11.87
N LEU A 37 2.54 -4.62 -11.04
CA LEU A 37 1.20 -4.96 -11.51
C LEU A 37 0.45 -3.77 -12.11
N SER A 38 0.62 -2.59 -11.53
CA SER A 38 0.01 -1.34 -12.02
C SER A 38 0.61 -0.89 -13.35
N GLU A 39 1.92 -1.02 -13.54
CA GLU A 39 2.60 -0.76 -14.81
C GLU A 39 2.16 -1.74 -15.90
N ASP A 40 2.10 -3.03 -15.57
CA ASP A 40 1.57 -4.07 -16.46
C ASP A 40 0.10 -3.76 -16.86
N GLN A 41 -0.71 -3.29 -15.91
CA GLN A 41 -2.11 -2.92 -16.17
C GLN A 41 -2.24 -1.79 -17.19
N LEU A 42 -1.36 -0.78 -17.13
CA LEU A 42 -1.29 0.30 -18.13
C LEU A 42 -0.95 -0.25 -19.52
N ILE A 43 0.07 -1.12 -19.61
CA ILE A 43 0.47 -1.76 -20.87
C ILE A 43 -0.67 -2.60 -21.46
N PHE A 44 -1.34 -3.42 -20.63
CA PHE A 44 -2.45 -4.25 -21.09
C PHE A 44 -3.69 -3.45 -21.49
N MET A 45 -3.92 -2.29 -20.87
CA MET A 45 -4.97 -1.36 -21.28
C MET A 45 -4.67 -0.72 -22.65
N GLU A 46 -3.40 -0.46 -22.99
CA GLU A 46 -3.00 -0.02 -24.32
C GLU A 46 -3.16 -1.12 -25.37
N ASP A 47 -2.78 -2.35 -25.03
CA ASP A 47 -2.85 -3.53 -25.89
C ASP A 47 -4.27 -4.15 -25.99
N ARG A 48 -5.24 -3.63 -25.23
CA ARG A 48 -6.64 -4.11 -25.15
C ARG A 48 -6.79 -5.59 -24.78
N ASN A 49 -5.84 -6.12 -24.01
CA ASN A 49 -5.87 -7.52 -23.59
C ASN A 49 -6.74 -7.66 -22.33
N ILE A 50 -7.65 -8.62 -22.32
CA ILE A 50 -8.88 -8.61 -21.48
C ILE A 50 -8.68 -9.18 -20.07
N ASP A 51 -7.46 -9.47 -19.63
CA ASP A 51 -7.21 -9.96 -18.26
C ASP A 51 -6.99 -8.83 -17.24
N VAL A 52 -7.71 -7.71 -17.42
CA VAL A 52 -7.62 -6.53 -16.55
C VAL A 52 -8.36 -6.75 -15.22
N MET A 53 -9.30 -7.71 -15.17
CA MET A 53 -10.08 -8.00 -13.96
C MET A 53 -9.26 -8.68 -12.87
N SER A 54 -8.39 -9.63 -13.23
CA SER A 54 -7.50 -10.28 -12.26
C SER A 54 -6.48 -9.29 -11.67
N LEU A 55 -6.05 -8.30 -12.46
CA LEU A 55 -5.21 -7.20 -12.00
C LEU A 55 -5.95 -6.29 -11.00
N PHE A 56 -7.21 -5.93 -11.28
CA PHE A 56 -8.01 -5.14 -10.33
C PHE A 56 -8.27 -5.86 -9.01
N GLU A 57 -8.56 -7.17 -9.04
CA GLU A 57 -8.74 -7.98 -7.83
C GLU A 57 -7.46 -8.01 -7.00
N ARG A 58 -6.30 -8.25 -7.64
CA ARG A 58 -5.01 -8.26 -6.95
C ARG A 58 -4.67 -6.89 -6.34
N ARG A 59 -5.02 -5.81 -7.04
CA ARG A 59 -4.84 -4.43 -6.57
C ARG A 59 -5.71 -4.12 -5.34
N ALA A 60 -6.94 -4.62 -5.32
CA ALA A 60 -7.83 -4.46 -4.18
C ALA A 60 -7.33 -5.22 -2.94
N ASP A 61 -6.85 -6.45 -3.12
CA ASP A 61 -6.28 -7.26 -2.03
C ASP A 61 -5.06 -6.57 -1.39
N LEU A 62 -4.17 -6.03 -2.21
CA LEU A 62 -2.99 -5.32 -1.72
C LEU A 62 -3.34 -4.02 -0.97
N MET A 63 -4.36 -3.27 -1.42
CA MET A 63 -4.85 -2.10 -0.69
C MET A 63 -5.43 -2.43 0.70
N ILE A 64 -6.07 -3.60 0.83
CA ILE A 64 -6.57 -4.08 2.13
C ILE A 64 -5.40 -4.36 3.08
N GLU A 65 -4.35 -5.00 2.59
CA GLU A 65 -3.14 -5.26 3.38
C GLU A 65 -2.45 -3.95 3.79
N LEU A 66 -2.29 -2.99 2.87
CA LEU A 66 -1.71 -1.67 3.17
C LEU A 66 -2.49 -0.93 4.26
N THR A 67 -3.82 -0.89 4.15
CA THR A 67 -4.68 -0.23 5.15
C THR A 67 -4.52 -0.87 6.54
N ALA A 68 -4.35 -2.19 6.61
CA ALA A 68 -4.13 -2.88 7.86
C ALA A 68 -2.76 -2.55 8.48
N ILE A 69 -1.71 -2.40 7.65
CA ILE A 69 -0.38 -2.00 8.10
C ILE A 69 -0.39 -0.55 8.61
N GLU A 70 -1.04 0.37 7.90
CA GLU A 70 -1.15 1.78 8.26
C GLU A 70 -1.86 1.98 9.61
N ALA A 71 -2.97 1.27 9.84
CA ALA A 71 -3.69 1.28 11.13
C ALA A 71 -2.81 0.79 12.30
N THR A 72 -1.83 -0.08 12.01
CA THR A 72 -0.92 -0.63 13.02
C THR A 72 0.27 0.30 13.26
N LEU A 73 0.76 0.99 12.21
CA LEU A 73 1.85 1.96 12.25
C LEU A 73 1.56 3.15 13.18
N ASP A 74 0.33 3.68 13.17
CA ASP A 74 -0.07 4.77 14.07
C ASP A 74 0.09 4.41 15.56
N THR A 75 -0.20 3.15 15.89
CA THR A 75 -0.03 2.63 17.26
C THR A 75 1.46 2.49 17.61
N TRP A 76 2.28 2.08 16.65
CA TRP A 76 3.71 1.85 16.84
C TRP A 76 4.53 3.14 16.89
N ILE A 77 4.17 4.19 16.15
CA ILE A 77 4.85 5.50 16.18
C ILE A 77 4.81 6.12 17.60
N ILE A 78 3.67 6.00 18.28
CA ILE A 78 3.53 6.51 19.65
C ILE A 78 4.44 5.73 20.60
N GLN A 79 4.52 4.41 20.44
CA GLN A 79 5.33 3.53 21.27
C GLN A 79 6.83 3.75 21.07
N ILE A 80 7.28 3.88 19.81
CA ILE A 80 8.68 4.16 19.44
C ILE A 80 9.18 5.49 20.03
N ARG A 81 8.34 6.54 20.03
CA ARG A 81 8.70 7.84 20.64
C ARG A 81 8.91 7.77 22.15
N THR A 82 8.32 6.78 22.80
CA THR A 82 8.41 6.59 24.25
C THR A 82 9.41 5.50 24.67
N ASP A 83 10.00 4.79 23.71
CA ASP A 83 10.92 3.68 23.97
C ASP A 83 12.37 4.19 24.13
N PRO A 84 12.97 4.06 25.33
CA PRO A 84 14.34 4.52 25.59
C PRO A 84 15.42 3.64 24.94
N SER A 85 15.07 2.47 24.40
CA SER A 85 15.99 1.58 23.69
C SER A 85 16.21 1.97 22.22
N VAL A 86 15.37 2.87 21.70
CA VAL A 86 15.45 3.35 20.32
C VAL A 86 16.63 4.28 20.15
N THR A 87 17.58 3.87 19.31
CA THR A 87 18.77 4.66 19.01
C THR A 87 18.50 5.73 17.94
N PRO A 88 19.31 6.80 17.89
CA PRO A 88 19.22 7.81 16.83
C PRO A 88 19.41 7.25 15.41
N GLU A 89 20.21 6.18 15.26
CA GLU A 89 20.43 5.50 13.98
C GLU A 89 19.16 4.76 13.55
N MET A 90 18.51 4.02 14.46
CA MET A 90 17.24 3.35 14.19
C MET A 90 16.13 4.34 13.83
N MET A 91 16.08 5.50 14.48
CA MET A 91 15.14 6.57 14.08
C MET A 91 15.42 7.15 12.70
N ARG A 92 16.68 7.12 12.25
CA ARG A 92 17.06 7.60 10.92
C ARG A 92 16.63 6.59 9.85
N GLU A 93 16.84 5.31 10.09
CA GLU A 93 16.37 4.22 9.22
C GLU A 93 14.84 4.21 9.12
N LEU A 94 14.13 4.33 10.25
CA LEU A 94 12.67 4.41 10.26
C LEU A 94 12.16 5.56 9.39
N ARG A 95 12.77 6.76 9.47
CA ARG A 95 12.37 7.90 8.63
C ARG A 95 12.67 7.65 7.16
N ALA A 96 13.83 7.10 6.83
CA ALA A 96 14.20 6.83 5.45
C ALA A 96 13.19 5.88 4.79
N VAL A 97 12.79 4.81 5.48
CA VAL A 97 11.79 3.87 4.96
C VAL A 97 10.40 4.49 4.89
N SER A 98 10.00 5.33 5.86
CA SER A 98 8.74 6.08 5.78
C SER A 98 8.71 7.06 4.59
N ASP A 99 9.81 7.75 4.31
CA ASP A 99 9.90 8.67 3.18
C ASP A 99 9.81 7.92 1.84
N GLU A 100 10.41 6.72 1.75
CA GLU A 100 10.26 5.83 0.59
C GLU A 100 8.81 5.38 0.40
N ILE A 101 8.12 4.96 1.47
CA ILE A 101 6.71 4.56 1.43
C ILE A 101 5.84 5.71 0.91
N VAL A 102 6.04 6.93 1.42
CA VAL A 102 5.29 8.11 0.95
C VAL A 102 5.56 8.38 -0.53
N SER A 103 6.80 8.25 -0.97
CA SER A 103 7.15 8.40 -2.40
C SER A 103 6.45 7.36 -3.27
N MET A 104 6.39 6.10 -2.83
CA MET A 104 5.71 5.02 -3.55
C MET A 104 4.19 5.24 -3.60
N ALA A 105 3.58 5.69 -2.49
CA ALA A 105 2.15 6.01 -2.44
C ALA A 105 1.77 7.14 -3.41
N ASN A 106 2.59 8.20 -3.50
CA ASN A 106 2.36 9.27 -4.47
C ASN A 106 2.45 8.76 -5.92
N HIS A 107 3.40 7.87 -6.21
CA HIS A 107 3.52 7.28 -7.54
C HIS A 107 2.29 6.41 -7.89
N ILE A 108 1.70 5.70 -6.92
CA ILE A 108 0.44 4.96 -7.12
C ILE A 108 -0.69 5.90 -7.51
N VAL A 109 -0.80 7.07 -6.86
CA VAL A 109 -1.80 8.08 -7.20
C VAL A 109 -1.63 8.56 -8.64
N ASP A 110 -0.39 8.85 -9.06
CA ASP A 110 -0.10 9.28 -10.44
C ASP A 110 -0.50 8.21 -11.48
N ILE A 111 -0.30 6.93 -11.16
CA ILE A 111 -0.71 5.81 -12.03
C ILE A 111 -2.24 5.70 -12.08
N ASP A 112 -2.93 5.89 -10.96
CA ASP A 112 -4.39 5.86 -10.90
C ASP A 112 -5.03 7.00 -11.70
N GLU A 113 -4.44 8.20 -11.65
CA GLU A 113 -4.86 9.33 -12.48
C GLU A 113 -4.72 9.03 -13.98
N GLN A 114 -3.58 8.45 -14.39
CA GLN A 114 -3.35 8.04 -15.78
C GLN A 114 -4.33 6.94 -16.22
N THR A 115 -4.60 5.97 -15.34
CA THR A 115 -5.56 4.90 -15.58
C THR A 115 -6.96 5.46 -15.81
N HIS A 116 -7.40 6.40 -14.97
CA HIS A 116 -8.70 7.07 -15.15
C HIS A 116 -8.77 7.87 -16.45
N ALA A 117 -7.72 8.61 -16.80
CA ALA A 117 -7.66 9.34 -18.07
C ALA A 117 -7.77 8.39 -19.29
N HIS A 118 -7.10 7.23 -19.25
CA HIS A 118 -7.22 6.21 -20.31
C HIS A 118 -8.63 5.63 -20.40
N LEU A 119 -9.28 5.34 -19.27
CA LEU A 119 -10.66 4.84 -19.25
C LEU A 119 -11.65 5.85 -19.83
N ASP A 120 -11.49 7.14 -19.51
CA ASP A 120 -12.33 8.20 -20.06
C ASP A 120 -12.20 8.31 -21.58
N MET A 121 -10.97 8.25 -22.11
CA MET A 121 -10.73 8.22 -23.55
C MET A 121 -11.35 7.00 -24.23
N LEU A 122 -11.27 5.82 -23.61
CA LEU A 122 -11.91 4.60 -24.13
C LEU A 122 -13.43 4.73 -24.14
N LYS A 123 -14.01 5.29 -23.08
CA LYS A 123 -15.45 5.55 -22.95
C LYS A 123 -15.95 6.53 -24.02
N GLU A 124 -15.24 7.64 -24.24
CA GLU A 124 -15.59 8.63 -25.26
C GLU A 124 -15.55 8.02 -26.67
N ARG A 125 -14.49 7.25 -26.98
CA ARG A 125 -14.37 6.54 -28.26
C ARG A 125 -15.50 5.53 -28.47
N ALA A 126 -15.89 4.81 -27.43
CA ALA A 126 -17.00 3.85 -27.50
C ALA A 126 -18.34 4.56 -27.74
N GLN A 127 -18.60 5.67 -27.05
CA GLN A 127 -19.80 6.48 -27.23
C GLN A 127 -19.90 7.08 -28.64
N ASN A 128 -18.78 7.62 -29.16
CA ASN A 128 -18.74 8.18 -30.53
C ASN A 128 -19.03 7.11 -31.59
N LYS A 129 -18.50 5.88 -31.43
CA LYS A 129 -18.82 4.76 -32.33
C LYS A 129 -20.28 4.33 -32.24
N LEU A 130 -20.86 4.31 -31.04
CA LEU A 130 -22.26 3.95 -30.85
C LEU A 130 -23.18 4.95 -31.59
N GLN A 131 -22.93 6.25 -31.42
CA GLN A 131 -23.67 7.30 -32.11
C GLN A 131 -23.51 7.25 -33.63
N GLU A 132 -22.33 6.86 -34.12
CA GLU A 132 -22.11 6.69 -35.57
C GLU A 132 -22.92 5.51 -36.13
N ILE A 133 -23.02 4.41 -35.39
CA ILE A 133 -23.86 3.25 -35.77
C ILE A 133 -25.34 3.65 -35.75
N GLU A 134 -25.81 4.32 -34.69
CA GLU A 134 -27.20 4.78 -34.56
C GLU A 134 -27.61 5.78 -35.65
N ARG A 135 -26.69 6.61 -36.15
CA ARG A 135 -26.95 7.52 -37.28
C ARG A 135 -27.00 6.83 -38.64
N ARG A 136 -26.43 5.63 -38.76
CA ARG A 136 -26.38 4.84 -40.01
C ARG A 136 -27.49 3.79 -40.10
N ALA A 137 -28.22 3.55 -39.01
CA ALA A 137 -29.40 2.68 -38.93
C ALA A 137 -30.68 3.46 -39.23
#